data_AF-A0A849T788-F1
#
_entry.id   AF-A0A849T788-F1
#
_cell.length_a   1.000
_cell.length_b   1.000
_cell.length_c   1.000
_cell.angle_alpha   90.00
_cell.angle_beta   90.00
_cell.angle_gamma   90.00
#
_symmetry.space_group_name_H-M   'P 1'
#
loop_
_entity.id
_entity.type
_entity.pdbx_description
1 polymer ?
#
loop_
_entity_poly.entity_id
_entity_poly.type
_entity_poly.pdbx_seq_one_letter_code
_entity_poly.pdbx_strand_id
1 'polypeptide(L)'
;MSEKRLKDLTDLGLTVPHGTANLTTRRDFLASGIMGLSTFALVPSLLLNPSNVSAQAVSETLGIGFLAFEGAGGMNFAGGNVLVGFGADEEQENFGTASNLNDYILLGLPPSMHPKNGGMLNRDYGLVFHSTSGILSGMNSVLSAELKESVDGIIICGRTSDDSAENPINVAFQAQKSGAKGKLVQLIGDTGTVSGSRSPVIATQVRSDLASSRVTNFAEGSGLLSLGSNTLNPNFLDASNADGKGTARIQSFLRSITGLSKSKMDLMVNKQLDAAAISKSQNTSKDVFKQFSPVALNPINNPELIAKIRDSFGATMAGAVIDEKVASIANLVTEHIAGVGSIVVGGCDYHTGNSSTGNMKDQEIGRYVGKCIKLAAAKGQNLFIHLYTDGGVGGDNAGTTDDTPAGAGRVNWVGDNGTTSTQVCIVYKHDHNRSVNGPLILPNKTRQVGHFRQGGGINLTSSSVANSVDQMWKAVILNYLACMSTEKDPAVLVDDVKKKFMATFPAETLPNDFEKLIRFKSLVA
;
A
#
# COMPACT_ATOMS: atom_id res chain seq x y z
N MET A 1 16.41 32.75 -15.32
CA MET A 1 16.00 32.05 -16.57
C MET A 1 15.90 33.12 -17.65
N SER A 2 16.47 32.96 -18.86
CA SER A 2 16.39 34.01 -19.90
C SER A 2 14.95 34.13 -20.46
N GLU A 3 14.47 35.32 -20.80
CA GLU A 3 13.11 35.55 -21.37
C GLU A 3 12.75 34.62 -22.54
N LYS A 4 13.74 34.26 -23.37
CA LYS A 4 13.58 33.32 -24.48
C LYS A 4 13.18 31.89 -24.02
N ARG A 5 13.70 31.43 -22.88
CA ARG A 5 13.36 30.12 -22.28
C ARG A 5 11.95 30.10 -21.71
N LEU A 6 11.50 31.24 -21.15
CA LEU A 6 10.15 31.37 -20.65
C LEU A 6 9.14 31.27 -21.80
N LYS A 7 9.45 31.92 -22.94
CA LYS A 7 8.64 31.90 -24.17
C LYS A 7 8.51 30.51 -24.81
N ASP A 8 9.61 29.75 -24.90
CA ASP A 8 9.58 28.40 -25.47
C ASP A 8 8.74 27.40 -24.61
N LEU A 9 8.57 27.69 -23.31
CA LEU A 9 7.75 26.90 -22.38
C LEU A 9 6.28 27.31 -22.43
N THR A 10 5.98 28.60 -22.51
CA THR A 10 4.61 29.10 -22.73
C THR A 10 4.06 28.75 -24.11
N ASP A 11 4.90 28.69 -25.15
CA ASP A 11 4.50 28.27 -26.51
C ASP A 11 4.18 26.75 -26.58
N LEU A 12 4.68 25.96 -25.62
CA LEU A 12 4.27 24.55 -25.39
C LEU A 12 3.15 24.43 -24.35
N GLY A 13 2.70 25.57 -23.80
CA GLY A 13 1.64 25.66 -22.81
C GLY A 13 1.95 25.00 -21.46
N LEU A 14 3.24 24.87 -21.11
CA LEU A 14 3.69 24.47 -19.78
C LEU A 14 4.01 25.71 -18.93
N THR A 15 3.26 25.91 -17.86
CA THR A 15 3.57 26.94 -16.86
C THR A 15 4.63 26.40 -15.90
N VAL A 16 5.87 26.88 -16.01
CA VAL A 16 6.95 26.48 -15.09
C VAL A 16 7.10 27.55 -13.99
N PRO A 17 7.04 27.18 -12.70
CA PRO A 17 7.28 28.12 -11.60
C PRO A 17 8.68 28.74 -11.71
N HIS A 18 8.80 30.03 -11.40
CA HIS A 18 10.07 30.75 -11.47
C HIS A 18 11.04 30.23 -10.41
N GLY A 19 12.11 29.53 -10.83
CA GLY A 19 13.19 29.08 -9.93
C GLY A 19 13.69 27.64 -10.08
N THR A 20 13.29 26.89 -11.11
CA THR A 20 13.63 25.46 -11.24
C THR A 20 15.12 25.22 -11.54
N ALA A 21 15.83 24.67 -10.56
CA ALA A 21 17.09 23.97 -10.75
C ALA A 21 16.91 22.76 -11.69
N ASN A 22 17.99 22.27 -12.29
CA ASN A 22 17.98 21.18 -13.27
C ASN A 22 17.14 19.98 -12.81
N LEU A 23 15.97 19.76 -13.41
CA LEU A 23 15.10 18.62 -13.11
C LEU A 23 15.70 17.36 -13.73
N THR A 24 16.15 16.42 -12.90
CA THR A 24 16.90 15.24 -13.38
C THR A 24 16.27 13.92 -12.95
N THR A 25 15.63 13.89 -11.79
CA THR A 25 15.03 12.69 -11.21
C THR A 25 13.51 12.78 -11.22
N ARG A 26 12.82 11.62 -11.16
CA ARG A 26 11.34 11.55 -11.02
C ARG A 26 10.83 12.46 -9.90
N ARG A 27 11.56 12.51 -8.78
CA ARG A 27 11.25 13.36 -7.62
C ARG A 27 11.26 14.84 -7.98
N ASP A 28 12.22 15.31 -8.76
CA ASP A 28 12.32 16.72 -9.16
C ASP A 28 11.10 17.15 -9.99
N PHE A 29 10.62 16.25 -10.87
CA PHE A 29 9.41 16.46 -11.67
C PHE A 29 8.14 16.51 -10.81
N LEU A 30 7.98 15.55 -9.88
CA LEU A 30 6.85 15.53 -8.95
C LEU A 30 6.84 16.78 -8.06
N ALA A 31 8.01 17.19 -7.54
CA ALA A 31 8.17 18.40 -6.73
C ALA A 31 7.84 19.68 -7.51
N SER A 32 7.99 19.67 -8.83
CA SER A 32 7.66 20.78 -9.71
C SER A 32 6.20 20.77 -10.19
N GLY A 33 5.37 19.86 -9.68
CA GLY A 33 3.96 19.70 -10.07
C GLY A 33 3.75 19.01 -11.41
N ILE A 34 4.80 18.40 -11.98
CA ILE A 34 4.78 17.76 -13.30
C ILE A 34 4.63 16.24 -13.12
N MET A 35 3.38 15.76 -13.03
CA MET A 35 3.08 14.35 -12.74
C MET A 35 3.28 13.42 -13.95
N GLY A 36 2.87 13.80 -15.16
CA GLY A 36 2.96 12.91 -16.32
C GLY A 36 4.34 12.77 -16.93
N LEU A 37 5.31 13.62 -16.59
CA LEU A 37 6.73 13.41 -16.93
C LEU A 37 7.44 12.46 -15.97
N SER A 38 6.87 12.26 -14.78
CA SER A 38 7.45 11.42 -13.73
C SER A 38 7.47 9.93 -14.15
N THR A 39 6.54 9.49 -14.99
CA THR A 39 6.54 8.17 -15.64
C THR A 39 7.61 8.04 -16.73
N PHE A 40 8.11 9.16 -17.25
CA PHE A 40 9.13 9.24 -18.32
C PHE A 40 10.50 9.71 -17.84
N ALA A 41 10.82 9.61 -16.54
CA ALA A 41 12.09 10.05 -15.92
C ALA A 41 13.38 9.48 -16.58
N LEU A 42 13.20 8.58 -17.54
CA LEU A 42 14.20 8.08 -18.47
C LEU A 42 14.87 9.20 -19.29
N VAL A 43 14.13 10.20 -19.78
CA VAL A 43 14.71 11.07 -20.82
C VAL A 43 15.82 12.00 -20.32
N PRO A 44 15.72 12.66 -19.14
CA PRO A 44 16.85 13.44 -18.60
C PRO A 44 18.03 12.57 -18.13
N SER A 45 17.74 11.40 -17.54
CA SER A 45 18.75 10.50 -16.97
C SER A 45 19.62 9.85 -18.06
N LEU A 46 19.02 9.47 -19.20
CA LEU A 46 19.73 9.00 -20.41
C LEU A 46 20.69 10.04 -20.98
N LEU A 47 20.38 11.32 -20.80
CA LEU A 47 21.12 12.44 -21.38
C LEU A 47 22.29 12.91 -20.51
N LEU A 48 22.28 12.58 -19.21
CA LEU A 48 23.29 13.01 -18.25
C LEU A 48 24.20 11.88 -17.76
N ASN A 49 23.73 10.62 -17.75
CA ASN A 49 24.56 9.47 -17.35
C ASN A 49 24.08 8.15 -17.99
N PRO A 50 24.52 7.80 -19.21
CA PRO A 50 23.97 6.70 -20.00
C PRO A 50 24.24 5.29 -19.43
N SER A 51 25.17 5.13 -18.48
CA SER A 51 25.56 3.83 -17.94
C SER A 51 24.63 3.26 -16.85
N ASN A 52 23.65 4.03 -16.36
CA ASN A 52 22.82 3.66 -15.19
C ASN A 52 21.30 3.63 -15.46
N VAL A 53 20.85 3.52 -16.71
CA VAL A 53 19.41 3.62 -17.04
C VAL A 53 18.75 2.24 -17.17
N SER A 54 17.96 1.87 -16.17
CA SER A 54 16.93 0.83 -16.29
C SER A 54 15.66 1.45 -16.89
N ALA A 55 15.42 1.23 -18.19
CA ALA A 55 14.12 1.51 -18.79
C ALA A 55 13.06 0.64 -18.10
N GLN A 56 12.17 1.24 -17.32
CA GLN A 56 11.04 0.51 -16.74
C GLN A 56 10.00 0.32 -17.84
N ALA A 57 10.14 -0.79 -18.58
CA ALA A 57 9.12 -1.27 -19.50
C ALA A 57 7.82 -1.52 -18.73
N VAL A 58 6.69 -1.50 -19.45
CA VAL A 58 5.41 -2.01 -18.93
C VAL A 58 5.68 -3.40 -18.36
N SER A 59 5.45 -3.59 -17.06
CA SER A 59 5.79 -4.85 -16.38
C SER A 59 4.93 -5.98 -16.93
N GLU A 60 5.56 -7.02 -17.51
CA GLU A 60 4.85 -8.19 -18.06
C GLU A 60 4.29 -9.10 -16.95
N THR A 61 4.88 -9.08 -15.76
CA THR A 61 4.35 -9.77 -14.57
C THR A 61 3.88 -8.71 -13.58
N LEU A 62 2.57 -8.63 -13.39
CA LEU A 62 1.89 -7.74 -12.47
C LEU A 62 1.47 -8.63 -11.30
N GLY A 63 2.15 -8.52 -10.17
CA GLY A 63 1.82 -9.30 -8.98
C GLY A 63 0.43 -8.97 -8.45
N ILE A 64 0.14 -9.36 -7.22
CA ILE A 64 -1.15 -9.03 -6.60
C ILE A 64 -1.14 -7.56 -6.16
N GLY A 65 -2.22 -6.82 -6.39
CA GLY A 65 -2.32 -5.44 -5.94
C GLY A 65 -2.09 -5.32 -4.43
N PHE A 66 -1.28 -4.34 -4.01
CA PHE A 66 -0.92 -4.15 -2.61
C PHE A 66 -1.48 -2.82 -2.09
N LEU A 67 -2.34 -2.87 -1.08
CA LEU A 67 -2.84 -1.69 -0.38
C LEU A 67 -2.27 -1.64 1.04
N ALA A 68 -1.70 -0.50 1.40
CA ALA A 68 -1.12 -0.25 2.72
C ALA A 68 -1.98 0.81 3.42
N PHE A 69 -2.67 0.45 4.50
CA PHE A 69 -3.46 1.37 5.30
C PHE A 69 -2.68 1.76 6.55
N GLU A 70 -2.47 3.06 6.70
CA GLU A 70 -1.80 3.66 7.84
C GLU A 70 -2.80 4.39 8.73
N GLY A 71 -2.76 4.08 10.03
CA GLY A 71 -3.52 4.83 11.04
C GLY A 71 -3.04 6.28 11.20
N ALA A 72 -1.73 6.51 11.15
CA ALA A 72 -1.05 7.79 11.36
C ALA A 72 -1.46 8.46 12.69
N GLY A 73 -1.15 7.75 13.76
CA GLY A 73 -1.40 7.99 15.17
C GLY A 73 -1.42 6.66 15.93
N GLY A 74 -0.97 6.68 17.19
CA GLY A 74 -0.96 5.51 18.06
C GLY A 74 -2.35 4.87 18.18
N MET A 75 -2.51 3.67 17.63
CA MET A 75 -3.74 2.88 17.69
C MET A 75 -3.46 1.45 18.13
N ASN A 76 -4.53 0.72 18.45
CA ASN A 76 -4.40 -0.68 18.84
C ASN A 76 -5.30 -1.60 18.01
N PHE A 77 -4.66 -2.44 17.19
CA PHE A 77 -5.34 -3.52 16.47
C PHE A 77 -5.55 -4.76 17.35
N ALA A 78 -4.70 -4.99 18.36
CA ALA A 78 -4.69 -6.21 19.16
C ALA A 78 -5.78 -6.20 20.25
N GLY A 79 -6.45 -7.33 20.43
CA GLY A 79 -7.50 -7.54 21.42
C GLY A 79 -8.82 -6.92 21.00
N GLY A 80 -9.04 -5.64 21.32
CA GLY A 80 -10.31 -4.97 21.04
C GLY A 80 -10.76 -5.05 19.57
N ASN A 81 -9.84 -5.12 18.61
CA ASN A 81 -10.18 -5.38 17.22
C ASN A 81 -9.94 -6.84 16.84
N VAL A 82 -8.71 -7.16 16.42
CA VAL A 82 -8.31 -8.51 16.07
C VAL A 82 -7.80 -9.20 17.33
N LEU A 83 -8.32 -10.37 17.64
CA LEU A 83 -7.92 -11.09 18.84
C LEU A 83 -6.49 -11.61 18.72
N VAL A 84 -5.79 -11.56 19.83
CA VAL A 84 -4.42 -12.05 19.98
C VAL A 84 -4.40 -13.08 21.10
N GLY A 85 -3.72 -14.19 20.89
CA GLY A 85 -3.56 -15.25 21.89
C GLY A 85 -2.28 -15.10 22.71
N PHE A 86 -2.31 -15.69 23.91
CA PHE A 86 -1.21 -15.68 24.87
C PHE A 86 -0.32 -16.93 24.83
N GLY A 87 -0.73 -17.95 24.07
CA GLY A 87 -0.06 -19.24 24.02
C GLY A 87 1.13 -19.30 23.05
N ALA A 88 2.13 -20.11 23.40
CA ALA A 88 3.27 -20.42 22.54
C ALA A 88 2.89 -21.30 21.32
N ASP A 89 1.64 -21.80 21.28
CA ASP A 89 1.02 -22.41 20.12
C ASP A 89 0.65 -21.39 19.03
N GLU A 90 0.74 -20.09 19.33
CA GLU A 90 0.39 -18.98 18.43
C GLU A 90 -1.07 -19.07 17.96
N GLU A 91 -1.97 -19.65 18.75
CA GLU A 91 -3.40 -19.70 18.45
C GLU A 91 -4.08 -18.41 18.92
N GLN A 92 -4.80 -17.72 18.04
CA GLN A 92 -5.52 -16.47 18.40
C GLN A 92 -6.50 -16.68 19.57
N GLU A 93 -7.03 -17.90 19.70
CA GLU A 93 -8.03 -18.27 20.71
C GLU A 93 -7.44 -18.80 22.02
N ASN A 94 -6.11 -18.81 22.15
CA ASN A 94 -5.46 -19.14 23.42
C ASN A 94 -5.49 -17.95 24.37
N PHE A 95 -6.64 -17.73 25.00
CA PHE A 95 -6.93 -16.58 25.87
C PHE A 95 -6.41 -16.75 27.31
N GLY A 96 -5.36 -17.55 27.55
CA GLY A 96 -4.79 -17.78 28.89
C GLY A 96 -5.68 -18.63 29.82
N THR A 97 -5.64 -18.41 31.14
CA THR A 97 -6.40 -19.19 32.15
C THR A 97 -7.72 -18.53 32.54
N ALA A 98 -8.77 -19.31 32.84
CA ALA A 98 -10.10 -18.75 33.15
C ALA A 98 -10.17 -17.98 34.48
N SER A 99 -9.17 -18.14 35.34
CA SER A 99 -9.05 -17.48 36.64
C SER A 99 -8.61 -16.01 36.57
N ASN A 100 -8.18 -15.52 35.41
CA ASN A 100 -7.78 -14.13 35.23
C ASN A 100 -8.44 -13.55 33.97
N LEU A 101 -9.38 -12.62 34.16
CA LEU A 101 -10.08 -11.93 33.08
C LEU A 101 -9.52 -10.52 32.81
N ASN A 102 -8.46 -10.13 33.52
CA ASN A 102 -7.83 -8.81 33.39
C ASN A 102 -6.77 -8.77 32.27
N ASP A 103 -6.43 -9.92 31.67
CA ASP A 103 -5.33 -10.04 30.71
C ASP A 103 -5.53 -9.23 29.42
N TYR A 104 -6.76 -8.84 29.10
CA TYR A 104 -7.10 -8.00 27.94
C TYR A 104 -7.35 -6.52 28.26
N ILE A 105 -7.22 -6.08 29.52
CA ILE A 105 -7.45 -4.68 29.90
C ILE A 105 -6.52 -3.76 29.11
N LEU A 106 -5.23 -4.10 29.06
CA LEU A 106 -4.23 -3.34 28.30
C LEU A 106 -4.50 -3.34 26.79
N LEU A 107 -5.29 -4.31 26.31
CA LEU A 107 -5.70 -4.46 24.91
C LEU A 107 -7.11 -3.88 24.64
N GLY A 108 -7.64 -3.08 25.56
CA GLY A 108 -8.87 -2.31 25.37
C GLY A 108 -10.16 -3.02 25.78
N LEU A 109 -10.12 -4.20 26.41
CA LEU A 109 -11.32 -4.96 26.80
C LEU A 109 -11.41 -5.12 28.32
N PRO A 110 -12.53 -4.73 28.96
CA PRO A 110 -12.75 -5.02 30.37
C PRO A 110 -13.08 -6.51 30.58
N PRO A 111 -13.02 -7.02 31.84
CA PRO A 111 -13.36 -8.42 32.15
C PRO A 111 -14.73 -8.88 31.68
N SER A 112 -15.73 -7.99 31.64
CA SER A 112 -17.08 -8.28 31.14
C SER A 112 -17.10 -8.58 29.63
N MET A 113 -16.12 -8.08 28.88
CA MET A 113 -15.94 -8.27 27.44
C MET A 113 -14.76 -9.19 27.13
N HIS A 114 -14.28 -9.96 28.10
CA HIS A 114 -13.17 -10.88 27.87
C HIS A 114 -13.54 -11.89 26.76
N PRO A 115 -12.64 -12.22 25.80
CA PRO A 115 -12.96 -13.10 24.65
C PRO A 115 -13.44 -14.52 25.02
N LYS A 116 -13.17 -14.97 26.24
CA LYS A 116 -13.72 -16.23 26.78
C LYS A 116 -15.21 -16.19 27.09
N ASN A 117 -15.78 -15.00 27.28
CA ASN A 117 -17.20 -14.86 27.55
C ASN A 117 -17.98 -15.22 26.28
N GLY A 118 -19.13 -15.87 26.44
CA GLY A 118 -19.97 -16.27 25.32
C GLY A 118 -20.37 -15.07 24.45
N GLY A 119 -20.29 -15.22 23.13
CA GLY A 119 -20.69 -14.18 22.18
C GLY A 119 -19.64 -13.10 21.88
N MET A 120 -18.42 -13.22 22.41
CA MET A 120 -17.35 -12.22 22.20
C MET A 120 -16.50 -12.41 20.94
N LEU A 121 -16.78 -13.45 20.14
CA LEU A 121 -15.92 -13.87 19.02
C LEU A 121 -16.67 -13.82 17.68
N ASN A 122 -16.02 -13.29 16.64
CA ASN A 122 -16.46 -13.41 15.25
C ASN A 122 -15.34 -14.05 14.39
N ARG A 123 -15.71 -14.97 13.49
CA ARG A 123 -14.78 -15.75 12.65
C ARG A 123 -15.07 -15.61 11.15
N ASP A 124 -15.93 -14.67 10.76
CA ASP A 124 -16.45 -14.58 9.40
C ASP A 124 -15.37 -14.21 8.37
N TYR A 125 -14.19 -13.76 8.80
CA TYR A 125 -13.09 -13.31 7.94
C TYR A 125 -11.84 -14.18 8.05
N GLY A 126 -11.95 -15.38 8.64
CA GLY A 126 -10.81 -16.25 8.92
C GLY A 126 -10.03 -15.79 10.16
N LEU A 127 -9.60 -14.53 10.18
CA LEU A 127 -9.14 -13.87 11.41
C LEU A 127 -10.24 -13.87 12.47
N VAL A 128 -9.86 -14.10 13.72
CA VAL A 128 -10.78 -13.99 14.85
C VAL A 128 -10.82 -12.55 15.34
N PHE A 129 -11.98 -11.92 15.25
CA PHE A 129 -12.23 -10.57 15.76
C PHE A 129 -12.99 -10.63 17.08
N HIS A 130 -12.79 -9.62 17.93
CA HIS A 130 -13.73 -9.35 19.01
C HIS A 130 -15.07 -8.91 18.41
N SER A 131 -16.20 -9.36 18.96
CA SER A 131 -17.53 -9.11 18.39
C SER A 131 -17.90 -7.63 18.34
N THR A 132 -17.30 -6.81 19.21
CA THR A 132 -17.49 -5.35 19.20
C THR A 132 -16.45 -4.59 18.37
N SER A 133 -15.58 -5.28 17.62
CA SER A 133 -14.53 -4.64 16.81
C SER A 133 -15.09 -3.58 15.87
N GLY A 134 -14.52 -2.37 15.92
CA GLY A 134 -14.84 -1.30 14.98
C GLY A 134 -14.48 -1.71 13.56
N ILE A 135 -13.28 -2.27 13.35
CA ILE A 135 -12.85 -2.77 12.03
C ILE A 135 -13.82 -3.84 11.50
N LEU A 136 -14.21 -4.80 12.34
CA LEU A 136 -15.21 -5.81 11.97
C LEU A 136 -16.55 -5.17 11.58
N SER A 137 -17.04 -4.22 12.39
CA SER A 137 -18.29 -3.49 12.13
C SER A 137 -18.24 -2.76 10.78
N GLY A 138 -17.14 -2.07 10.50
CA GLY A 138 -16.92 -1.37 9.22
C GLY A 138 -16.87 -2.31 8.02
N MET A 139 -16.20 -3.46 8.13
CA MET A 139 -16.19 -4.46 7.04
C MET A 139 -17.58 -5.05 6.83
N ASN A 140 -18.30 -5.38 7.91
CA ASN A 140 -19.65 -5.93 7.88
C ASN A 140 -20.68 -4.95 7.30
N SER A 141 -20.45 -3.64 7.37
CA SER A 141 -21.33 -2.66 6.75
C SER A 141 -21.20 -2.60 5.21
N VAL A 142 -20.24 -3.34 4.62
CA VAL A 142 -19.94 -3.30 3.18
C VAL A 142 -20.00 -4.68 2.54
N LEU A 143 -19.45 -5.70 3.19
CA LEU A 143 -19.25 -7.02 2.59
C LEU A 143 -20.45 -7.95 2.81
N SER A 144 -20.90 -8.59 1.72
CA SER A 144 -21.92 -9.64 1.78
C SER A 144 -21.34 -10.91 2.41
N ALA A 145 -22.22 -11.78 2.92
CA ALA A 145 -21.81 -13.04 3.55
C ALA A 145 -20.90 -13.89 2.65
N GLU A 146 -21.18 -13.92 1.34
CA GLU A 146 -20.39 -14.65 0.36
C GLU A 146 -18.97 -14.08 0.22
N LEU A 147 -18.82 -12.75 0.16
CA LEU A 147 -17.50 -12.13 0.06
C LEU A 147 -16.67 -12.32 1.32
N LYS A 148 -17.28 -12.44 2.50
CA LYS A 148 -16.54 -12.71 3.74
C LYS A 148 -15.79 -14.04 3.65
N GLU A 149 -16.37 -15.04 2.99
CA GLU A 149 -15.73 -16.35 2.74
C GLU A 149 -14.56 -16.31 1.74
N SER A 150 -14.40 -15.22 0.99
CA SER A 150 -13.27 -15.01 0.07
C SER A 150 -12.08 -14.30 0.70
N VAL A 151 -12.23 -13.84 1.95
CA VAL A 151 -11.19 -13.12 2.71
C VAL A 151 -10.37 -14.12 3.54
N ASP A 152 -9.16 -13.81 3.97
CA ASP A 152 -8.50 -14.44 5.12
C ASP A 152 -7.49 -13.45 5.69
N GLY A 153 -6.81 -13.78 6.78
CA GLY A 153 -5.79 -12.88 7.30
C GLY A 153 -4.89 -13.50 8.35
N ILE A 154 -3.84 -12.75 8.66
CA ILE A 154 -2.90 -13.05 9.73
C ILE A 154 -2.57 -11.79 10.52
N ILE A 155 -2.11 -11.99 11.75
CA ILE A 155 -1.50 -10.96 12.58
C ILE A 155 -0.03 -11.30 12.84
N ILE A 156 0.80 -10.27 12.86
CA ILE A 156 2.23 -10.39 13.16
C ILE A 156 2.48 -9.57 14.43
N CYS A 157 2.67 -10.28 15.54
CA CYS A 157 2.94 -9.69 16.84
C CYS A 157 4.39 -9.23 16.88
N GLY A 158 4.61 -7.92 16.96
CA GLY A 158 5.94 -7.34 16.96
C GLY A 158 5.92 -5.98 17.63
N ARG A 159 6.87 -5.76 18.54
CA ARG A 159 6.99 -4.50 19.25
C ARG A 159 7.39 -3.41 18.27
N THR A 160 6.61 -2.35 18.20
CA THR A 160 7.02 -1.08 17.60
C THR A 160 7.70 -0.22 18.68
N SER A 161 8.46 0.80 18.30
CA SER A 161 8.81 1.85 19.26
C SER A 161 7.52 2.52 19.77
N ASP A 162 7.57 3.11 20.96
CA ASP A 162 6.47 3.94 21.49
C ASP A 162 6.12 5.06 20.47
N ASP A 163 4.87 5.54 20.43
CA ASP A 163 4.29 6.37 19.33
C ASP A 163 5.25 7.46 18.85
N SER A 164 6.00 7.10 17.82
CA SER A 164 7.04 7.91 17.25
C SER A 164 6.96 7.70 15.76
N ALA A 165 6.99 8.82 15.04
CA ALA A 165 7.03 8.85 13.58
C ALA A 165 8.31 8.21 12.99
N GLU A 166 9.09 7.46 13.77
CA GLU A 166 10.37 6.85 13.42
C GLU A 166 10.28 5.34 13.18
N ASN A 167 9.14 4.69 13.44
CA ASN A 167 8.98 3.24 13.22
C ASN A 167 9.01 2.87 11.73
N PRO A 168 10.05 2.16 11.21
CA PRO A 168 10.18 1.87 9.78
C PRO A 168 9.32 0.66 9.35
N ILE A 169 8.01 0.77 9.51
CA ILE A 169 7.03 -0.30 9.26
C ILE A 169 6.36 -0.19 7.89
N ASN A 170 6.60 0.90 7.15
CA ASN A 170 6.08 1.07 5.81
C ASN A 170 6.84 0.16 4.83
N VAL A 171 6.12 -0.81 4.27
CA VAL A 171 6.69 -1.85 3.38
C VAL A 171 6.50 -1.56 1.88
N ALA A 172 6.11 -0.34 1.50
CA ALA A 172 5.71 -0.03 0.12
C ALA A 172 6.80 -0.34 -0.92
N PHE A 173 8.06 0.01 -0.63
CA PHE A 173 9.17 -0.29 -1.55
C PHE A 173 9.48 -1.78 -1.64
N GLN A 174 9.35 -2.50 -0.54
CA GLN A 174 9.63 -3.93 -0.48
C GLN A 174 8.53 -4.72 -1.20
N ALA A 175 7.26 -4.31 -1.04
CA ALA A 175 6.15 -4.89 -1.79
C ALA A 175 6.33 -4.68 -3.30
N GLN A 176 6.68 -3.45 -3.71
CA GLN A 176 6.97 -3.14 -5.11
C GLN A 176 8.10 -4.01 -5.66
N LYS A 177 9.21 -4.09 -4.93
CA LYS A 177 10.38 -4.89 -5.33
C LYS A 177 10.03 -6.37 -5.44
N SER A 178 9.11 -6.84 -4.61
CA SER A 178 8.68 -8.24 -4.51
C SER A 178 7.64 -8.65 -5.56
N GLY A 179 7.06 -7.71 -6.31
CA GLY A 179 6.13 -8.04 -7.40
C GLY A 179 4.91 -7.12 -7.51
N ALA A 180 4.65 -6.26 -6.53
CA ALA A 180 3.55 -5.28 -6.57
C ALA A 180 3.88 -4.17 -7.59
N LYS A 181 3.80 -4.50 -8.87
CA LYS A 181 4.19 -3.65 -9.99
C LYS A 181 2.97 -3.17 -10.73
N GLY A 182 2.93 -1.86 -11.01
CA GLY A 182 1.94 -1.28 -11.90
C GLY A 182 2.46 -1.21 -13.33
N LYS A 183 1.54 -1.19 -14.28
CA LYS A 183 1.79 -1.00 -15.71
C LYS A 183 2.28 0.41 -16.03
N LEU A 184 1.87 1.40 -15.24
CA LEU A 184 2.19 2.82 -15.47
C LEU A 184 3.04 3.41 -14.34
N VAL A 185 2.60 3.30 -13.09
CA VAL A 185 3.30 3.83 -11.91
C VAL A 185 3.53 2.71 -10.90
N GLN A 186 4.58 2.83 -10.10
CA GLN A 186 4.92 1.78 -9.15
C GLN A 186 4.22 2.01 -7.80
N LEU A 187 4.39 3.20 -7.23
CA LEU A 187 3.79 3.61 -5.95
C LEU A 187 2.87 4.81 -6.19
N ILE A 188 1.70 4.76 -5.56
CA ILE A 188 0.80 5.90 -5.37
C ILE A 188 0.43 6.01 -3.89
N GLY A 189 0.01 7.19 -3.46
CA GLY A 189 -0.56 7.39 -2.13
C GLY A 189 -1.24 8.74 -2.00
N ASP A 190 -1.80 9.02 -0.84
CA ASP A 190 -2.52 10.27 -0.60
C ASP A 190 -1.67 11.40 0.00
N THR A 191 -0.45 11.08 0.42
CA THR A 191 0.53 12.07 0.90
C THR A 191 1.61 12.35 -0.16
N GLY A 192 2.21 13.53 -0.10
CA GLY A 192 3.31 13.94 -0.98
C GLY A 192 4.69 13.39 -0.60
N THR A 193 4.75 12.31 0.19
CA THR A 193 6.02 11.71 0.63
C THR A 193 6.57 10.73 -0.42
N VAL A 194 7.83 10.33 -0.23
CA VAL A 194 8.51 9.40 -1.17
C VAL A 194 7.83 8.03 -1.23
N SER A 195 7.18 7.56 -0.16
CA SER A 195 6.44 6.30 -0.11
C SER A 195 4.92 6.46 -0.23
N GLY A 196 4.41 7.71 -0.24
CA GLY A 196 2.98 8.01 -0.24
C GLY A 196 2.30 7.82 1.11
N SER A 197 3.04 7.58 2.20
CA SER A 197 2.55 7.45 3.58
C SER A 197 3.36 8.34 4.55
N ARG A 198 2.87 8.55 5.77
CA ARG A 198 3.55 9.36 6.80
C ARG A 198 4.64 8.57 7.52
N SER A 199 4.41 7.30 7.80
CA SER A 199 5.36 6.39 8.45
C SER A 199 6.61 6.20 7.59
N PRO A 200 7.81 6.19 8.22
CA PRO A 200 9.05 6.03 7.51
C PRO A 200 9.16 4.62 6.92
N VAL A 201 9.89 4.54 5.82
CA VAL A 201 10.27 3.28 5.18
C VAL A 201 11.61 2.79 5.75
N ILE A 202 11.88 1.49 5.63
CA ILE A 202 13.21 0.96 5.97
C ILE A 202 14.29 1.67 5.15
N ALA A 203 15.21 2.35 5.83
CA ALA A 203 16.19 3.26 5.23
C ALA A 203 17.04 2.59 4.14
N THR A 204 17.45 1.33 4.36
CA THR A 204 18.26 0.54 3.42
C THR A 204 17.50 0.14 2.15
N GLN A 205 16.18 0.31 2.13
CA GLN A 205 15.30 -0.13 1.06
C GLN A 205 14.61 1.04 0.33
N VAL A 206 14.92 2.28 0.69
CA VAL A 206 14.36 3.48 0.05
C VAL A 206 14.73 3.51 -1.44
N ARG A 207 13.72 3.63 -2.31
CA ARG A 207 13.90 3.80 -3.76
C ARG A 207 13.32 5.13 -4.20
N SER A 208 14.12 6.18 -4.06
CA SER A 208 13.74 7.56 -4.41
C SER A 208 13.41 7.75 -5.89
N ASP A 209 13.97 6.91 -6.75
CA ASP A 209 13.65 6.83 -8.18
C ASP A 209 12.21 6.35 -8.43
N LEU A 210 11.62 5.64 -7.47
CA LEU A 210 10.24 5.13 -7.51
C LEU A 210 9.27 5.96 -6.66
N ALA A 211 9.62 7.20 -6.31
CA ALA A 211 8.82 8.08 -5.45
C ALA A 211 7.32 8.07 -5.77
N SER A 212 6.49 7.99 -4.73
CA SER A 212 5.04 7.90 -4.88
C SER A 212 4.43 9.10 -5.60
N SER A 213 3.43 8.85 -6.44
CA SER A 213 2.58 9.92 -7.00
C SER A 213 1.37 10.15 -6.10
N ARG A 214 1.11 11.41 -5.76
CA ARG A 214 -0.04 11.78 -4.93
C ARG A 214 -1.35 11.63 -5.72
N VAL A 215 -2.31 10.91 -5.16
CA VAL A 215 -3.66 10.72 -5.72
C VAL A 215 -4.71 10.88 -4.62
N THR A 216 -5.62 11.83 -4.82
CA THR A 216 -6.68 12.21 -3.86
C THR A 216 -8.07 12.34 -4.48
N ASN A 217 -8.16 12.24 -5.80
CA ASN A 217 -9.41 12.27 -6.56
C ASN A 217 -9.23 11.62 -7.93
N PHE A 218 -10.32 11.38 -8.64
CA PHE A 218 -10.28 10.71 -9.94
C PHE A 218 -9.56 11.52 -11.03
N ALA A 219 -9.57 12.85 -10.94
CA ALA A 219 -8.90 13.72 -11.91
C ALA A 219 -7.37 13.64 -11.78
N GLU A 220 -6.84 13.44 -10.57
CA GLU A 220 -5.40 13.20 -10.34
C GLU A 220 -4.93 11.88 -10.99
N GLY A 221 -5.83 10.91 -11.19
CA GLY A 221 -5.56 9.71 -12.00
C GLY A 221 -5.17 10.03 -13.45
N SER A 222 -5.86 10.98 -14.10
CA SER A 222 -5.45 11.51 -15.41
C SER A 222 -4.10 12.23 -15.36
N GLY A 223 -3.79 12.85 -14.22
CA GLY A 223 -2.53 13.55 -13.95
C GLY A 223 -1.30 12.64 -14.03
N LEU A 224 -1.45 11.34 -13.79
CA LEU A 224 -0.34 10.37 -13.84
C LEU A 224 0.32 10.25 -15.22
N LEU A 225 -0.40 10.61 -16.28
CA LEU A 225 0.09 10.57 -17.66
C LEU A 225 0.09 11.97 -18.32
N SER A 226 -0.31 13.02 -17.58
CA SER A 226 -0.50 14.36 -18.12
C SER A 226 0.81 15.17 -18.21
N LEU A 227 1.14 15.63 -19.41
CA LEU A 227 2.26 16.55 -19.68
C LEU A 227 1.86 18.04 -19.54
N GLY A 228 0.62 18.30 -19.10
CA GLY A 228 -0.02 19.63 -19.12
C GLY A 228 -1.12 19.71 -20.17
N SER A 229 -2.10 20.60 -19.97
CA SER A 229 -3.34 20.69 -20.75
C SER A 229 -3.14 21.01 -22.24
N ASN A 230 -2.00 21.59 -22.63
CA ASN A 230 -1.73 22.05 -24.00
C ASN A 230 -0.88 21.07 -24.84
N THR A 231 -0.35 20.00 -24.23
CA THR A 231 0.46 18.96 -24.90
C THR A 231 -0.32 17.68 -25.21
N LEU A 232 -1.64 17.68 -24.98
CA LEU A 232 -2.55 16.51 -25.05
C LEU A 232 -2.99 16.11 -26.46
N ASN A 233 -2.23 16.44 -27.51
CA ASN A 233 -2.55 15.90 -28.84
C ASN A 233 -2.03 14.45 -28.92
N PRO A 234 -2.84 13.43 -29.25
CA PRO A 234 -2.35 12.09 -29.55
C PRO A 234 -1.25 12.06 -30.63
N ASN A 235 -1.14 13.12 -31.46
CA ASN A 235 -0.08 13.34 -32.43
C ASN A 235 1.18 14.05 -31.87
N PHE A 236 1.23 14.39 -30.59
CA PHE A 236 2.38 15.09 -29.99
C PHE A 236 3.59 14.16 -29.83
N LEU A 237 3.36 12.87 -29.59
CA LEU A 237 4.39 11.83 -29.44
C LEU A 237 4.34 10.74 -30.51
N ASP A 238 3.48 10.91 -31.52
CA ASP A 238 3.61 10.12 -32.73
C ASP A 238 4.93 10.50 -33.42
N ALA A 239 5.92 9.62 -33.29
CA ALA A 239 7.18 9.73 -34.04
C ALA A 239 7.17 8.84 -35.29
N SER A 240 5.98 8.45 -35.76
CA SER A 240 5.83 8.30 -37.20
C SER A 240 6.19 9.66 -37.80
N ASN A 241 7.22 9.72 -38.64
CA ASN A 241 7.58 10.95 -39.36
C ASN A 241 6.52 11.29 -40.43
N ALA A 242 5.23 10.97 -40.21
CA ALA A 242 4.14 11.22 -41.15
C ALA A 242 4.02 12.71 -41.51
N ASP A 243 4.44 13.61 -40.61
CA ASP A 243 4.52 15.06 -40.84
C ASP A 243 5.96 15.62 -40.87
N GLY A 244 6.99 14.76 -40.77
CA GLY A 244 8.41 15.14 -40.72
C GLY A 244 8.84 15.93 -39.47
N LYS A 245 7.99 16.06 -38.44
CA LYS A 245 8.21 16.96 -37.29
C LYS A 245 8.22 16.26 -35.92
N GLY A 246 7.92 14.97 -35.83
CA GLY A 246 7.91 14.20 -34.58
C GLY A 246 9.22 14.31 -33.78
N THR A 247 10.37 14.17 -34.45
CA THR A 247 11.70 14.31 -33.83
C THR A 247 11.94 15.75 -33.31
N ALA A 248 11.46 16.76 -34.04
CA ALA A 248 11.61 18.17 -33.66
C ALA A 248 10.73 18.55 -32.45
N ARG A 249 9.54 17.94 -32.32
CA ARG A 249 8.64 18.11 -31.16
C ARG A 249 9.25 17.52 -29.89
N ILE A 250 9.76 16.29 -29.98
CA ILE A 250 10.48 15.62 -28.88
C ILE A 250 11.74 16.42 -28.51
N GLN A 251 12.50 16.94 -29.47
CA GLN A 251 13.63 17.82 -29.20
C GLN A 251 13.23 19.15 -28.54
N SER A 252 12.12 19.76 -28.98
CA SER A 252 11.60 21.00 -28.38
C SER A 252 11.17 20.77 -26.94
N PHE A 253 10.44 19.69 -26.70
CA PHE A 253 10.04 19.23 -25.38
C PHE A 253 11.25 18.97 -24.47
N LEU A 254 12.28 18.27 -24.98
CA LEU A 254 13.51 18.04 -24.23
C LEU A 254 14.28 19.31 -23.92
N ARG A 255 14.39 20.24 -24.87
CA ARG A 255 14.99 21.57 -24.65
C ARG A 255 14.30 22.31 -23.51
N SER A 256 12.97 22.25 -23.49
CA SER A 256 12.14 22.94 -22.52
C SER A 256 12.26 22.36 -21.10
N ILE A 257 12.40 21.05 -20.98
CA ILE A 257 12.48 20.35 -19.69
C ILE A 257 13.90 20.33 -19.10
N THR A 258 14.92 20.17 -19.95
CA THR A 258 16.31 19.95 -19.50
C THR A 258 17.17 21.22 -19.55
N GLY A 259 16.65 22.32 -20.11
CA GLY A 259 17.40 23.57 -20.27
C GLY A 259 18.63 23.48 -21.19
N LEU A 260 18.72 22.43 -22.02
CA LEU A 260 19.85 22.19 -22.92
C LEU A 260 19.91 23.25 -24.05
N SER A 261 21.13 23.69 -24.40
CA SER A 261 21.34 24.55 -25.57
C SER A 261 21.14 23.77 -26.87
N LYS A 262 20.73 24.45 -27.94
CA LYS A 262 20.60 23.87 -29.28
C LYS A 262 21.89 23.15 -29.72
N SER A 263 23.05 23.74 -29.43
CA SER A 263 24.36 23.15 -29.68
C SER A 263 24.65 21.88 -28.89
N LYS A 264 24.23 21.77 -27.62
CA LYS A 264 24.38 20.54 -26.82
C LYS A 264 23.45 19.44 -27.30
N MET A 265 22.23 19.78 -27.72
CA MET A 265 21.28 18.85 -28.34
C MET A 265 21.78 18.35 -29.70
N ASP A 266 22.29 19.24 -30.56
CA ASP A 266 22.85 18.87 -31.86
C ASP A 266 24.11 18.01 -31.67
N LEU A 267 24.93 18.31 -30.66
CA LEU A 267 26.04 17.43 -30.24
C LEU A 267 25.53 16.07 -29.73
N MET A 268 24.42 16.00 -29.00
CA MET A 268 23.86 14.74 -28.49
C MET A 268 23.25 13.87 -29.59
N VAL A 269 22.60 14.49 -30.58
CA VAL A 269 22.09 13.82 -31.80
C VAL A 269 23.24 13.32 -32.67
N ASN A 270 24.35 14.07 -32.72
CA ASN A 270 25.50 13.76 -33.57
C ASN A 270 26.60 12.91 -32.88
N LYS A 271 26.70 12.85 -31.55
CA LYS A 271 27.80 12.16 -30.82
C LYS A 271 27.52 10.73 -30.37
N GLN A 272 26.50 10.04 -30.88
CA GLN A 272 26.23 8.64 -30.47
C GLN A 272 26.20 8.49 -28.93
N LEU A 273 25.41 9.32 -28.23
CA LEU A 273 24.79 8.78 -27.02
C LEU A 273 24.03 7.52 -27.45
N ASP A 274 24.28 6.39 -26.78
CA ASP A 274 23.86 5.06 -27.20
C ASP A 274 22.50 5.09 -27.90
N ALA A 275 22.53 5.07 -29.24
CA ALA A 275 21.35 5.29 -30.06
C ALA A 275 20.28 4.23 -29.73
N ALA A 276 20.71 3.04 -29.30
CA ALA A 276 19.84 2.00 -28.81
C ALA A 276 19.12 2.41 -27.51
N ALA A 277 19.78 3.09 -26.57
CA ALA A 277 19.17 3.56 -25.33
C ALA A 277 18.15 4.69 -25.57
N ILE A 278 18.47 5.63 -26.47
CA ILE A 278 17.53 6.69 -26.88
C ILE A 278 16.33 6.10 -27.62
N SER A 279 16.55 5.22 -28.60
CA SER A 279 15.47 4.55 -29.32
C SER A 279 14.63 3.66 -28.41
N LYS A 280 15.23 2.95 -27.45
CA LYS A 280 14.50 2.14 -26.46
C LYS A 280 13.62 3.01 -25.57
N SER A 281 14.12 4.16 -25.10
CA SER A 281 13.31 5.10 -24.33
C SER A 281 12.18 5.71 -25.15
N GLN A 282 12.43 6.08 -26.40
CA GLN A 282 11.40 6.60 -27.29
C GLN A 282 10.31 5.57 -27.57
N ASN A 283 10.70 4.31 -27.81
CA ASN A 283 9.77 3.21 -28.02
C ASN A 283 8.96 2.93 -26.74
N THR A 284 9.62 2.93 -25.58
CA THR A 284 8.94 2.77 -24.27
C THR A 284 7.91 3.88 -24.05
N SER A 285 8.27 5.15 -24.31
CA SER A 285 7.32 6.26 -24.21
C SER A 285 6.14 6.10 -25.17
N LYS A 286 6.40 5.75 -26.43
CA LYS A 286 5.34 5.48 -27.41
C LYS A 286 4.44 4.34 -26.95
N ASP A 287 5.00 3.27 -26.42
CA ASP A 287 4.22 2.10 -25.99
C ASP A 287 3.32 2.43 -24.78
N VAL A 288 3.79 3.26 -23.84
CA VAL A 288 2.95 3.80 -22.76
C VAL A 288 1.77 4.60 -23.31
N PHE A 289 1.98 5.52 -24.27
CA PHE A 289 0.89 6.32 -24.85
C PHE A 289 0.00 5.55 -25.84
N LYS A 290 0.46 4.41 -26.37
CA LYS A 290 -0.40 3.46 -27.09
C LYS A 290 -1.31 2.68 -26.14
N GLN A 291 -0.82 2.34 -24.95
CA GLN A 291 -1.54 1.51 -23.96
C GLN A 291 -2.43 2.33 -23.02
N PHE A 292 -2.04 3.56 -22.71
CA PHE A 292 -2.72 4.43 -21.75
C PHE A 292 -3.07 5.76 -22.38
N SER A 293 -4.25 6.27 -22.05
CA SER A 293 -4.64 7.66 -22.33
C SER A 293 -5.03 8.35 -21.02
N PRO A 294 -4.70 9.65 -20.84
CA PRO A 294 -5.09 10.39 -19.64
C PRO A 294 -6.60 10.37 -19.38
N VAL A 295 -7.41 10.38 -20.44
CA VAL A 295 -8.87 10.30 -20.35
C VAL A 295 -9.31 8.96 -19.78
N ALA A 296 -8.73 7.84 -20.23
CA ALA A 296 -9.07 6.50 -19.75
C ALA A 296 -8.64 6.23 -18.30
N LEU A 297 -7.64 6.95 -17.78
CA LEU A 297 -7.19 6.81 -16.39
C LEU A 297 -8.15 7.43 -15.37
N ASN A 298 -9.02 8.34 -15.79
CA ASN A 298 -10.09 8.85 -14.93
C ASN A 298 -11.34 7.97 -15.10
N PRO A 299 -11.75 7.22 -14.07
CA PRO A 299 -12.86 6.28 -14.18
C PRO A 299 -14.19 6.94 -14.54
N ILE A 300 -14.38 8.25 -14.30
CA ILE A 300 -15.61 8.97 -14.70
C ILE A 300 -15.88 8.86 -16.21
N ASN A 301 -14.81 8.71 -17.01
CA ASN A 301 -14.91 8.59 -18.47
C ASN A 301 -15.21 7.16 -18.93
N ASN A 302 -15.29 6.19 -18.03
CA ASN A 302 -15.64 4.80 -18.33
C ASN A 302 -16.92 4.42 -17.54
N PRO A 303 -18.10 4.36 -18.21
CA PRO A 303 -19.38 4.09 -17.56
C PRO A 303 -19.44 2.79 -16.76
N GLU A 304 -18.81 1.72 -17.23
CA GLU A 304 -18.79 0.43 -16.53
C GLU A 304 -17.89 0.49 -15.29
N LEU A 305 -16.70 1.08 -15.43
CA LEU A 305 -15.74 1.20 -14.34
C LEU A 305 -16.29 2.08 -13.22
N ILE A 306 -16.86 3.24 -13.55
CA ILE A 306 -17.46 4.12 -12.54
C ILE A 306 -18.69 3.48 -11.89
N ALA A 307 -19.46 2.65 -12.61
CA ALA A 307 -20.57 1.90 -12.02
C ALA A 307 -20.06 0.92 -10.95
N LYS A 308 -18.99 0.17 -11.23
CA LYS A 308 -18.37 -0.74 -10.24
C LYS A 308 -17.84 0.02 -9.01
N ILE A 309 -17.20 1.18 -9.22
CA ILE A 309 -16.71 2.03 -8.14
C ILE A 309 -17.89 2.56 -7.30
N ARG A 310 -18.95 3.04 -7.94
CA ARG A 310 -20.14 3.56 -7.24
C ARG A 310 -20.90 2.47 -6.48
N ASP A 311 -20.97 1.26 -7.00
CA ASP A 311 -21.53 0.12 -6.25
C ASP A 311 -20.66 -0.21 -5.02
N SER A 312 -19.34 -0.15 -5.17
CA SER A 312 -18.42 -0.51 -4.10
C SER A 312 -18.32 0.55 -3.01
N PHE A 313 -18.23 1.83 -3.40
CA PHE A 313 -17.97 2.95 -2.49
C PHE A 313 -19.21 3.80 -2.17
N GLY A 314 -20.24 3.77 -3.01
CA GLY A 314 -21.45 4.60 -2.92
C GLY A 314 -21.63 5.54 -4.12
N ALA A 315 -22.89 5.86 -4.46
CA ALA A 315 -23.22 6.66 -5.64
C ALA A 315 -22.76 8.13 -5.54
N THR A 316 -22.84 8.72 -4.35
CA THR A 316 -22.41 10.10 -4.07
C THR A 316 -21.07 10.05 -3.33
N MET A 317 -19.98 10.11 -4.09
CA MET A 317 -18.63 10.35 -3.54
C MET A 317 -18.36 11.84 -3.30
N ALA A 318 -19.16 12.70 -3.94
CA ALA A 318 -19.06 14.16 -3.81
C ALA A 318 -19.45 14.60 -2.39
N GLY A 319 -18.50 15.19 -1.67
CA GLY A 319 -18.68 15.68 -0.29
C GLY A 319 -18.11 14.76 0.80
N ALA A 320 -17.75 13.52 0.48
CA ALA A 320 -16.99 12.63 1.35
C ALA A 320 -15.56 12.47 0.81
N VAL A 321 -14.75 13.53 0.93
CA VAL A 321 -13.40 13.67 0.32
C VAL A 321 -12.51 12.42 0.51
N ILE A 322 -12.64 11.73 1.64
CA ILE A 322 -11.84 10.54 1.96
C ILE A 322 -12.31 9.32 1.16
N ASP A 323 -13.61 9.16 0.87
CA ASP A 323 -14.12 8.05 0.07
C ASP A 323 -13.64 8.10 -1.39
N GLU A 324 -13.65 9.29 -2.02
CA GLU A 324 -13.13 9.45 -3.40
C GLU A 324 -11.62 9.18 -3.47
N LYS A 325 -10.87 9.64 -2.46
CA LYS A 325 -9.44 9.40 -2.32
C LYS A 325 -9.12 7.90 -2.27
N VAL A 326 -9.77 7.18 -1.37
CA VAL A 326 -9.59 5.72 -1.22
C VAL A 326 -10.04 5.00 -2.48
N ALA A 327 -11.18 5.38 -3.06
CA ALA A 327 -11.69 4.80 -4.31
C ALA A 327 -10.71 4.98 -5.47
N SER A 328 -10.08 6.16 -5.58
CA SER A 328 -9.10 6.47 -6.62
C SER A 328 -7.86 5.59 -6.51
N ILE A 329 -7.29 5.46 -5.32
CA ILE A 329 -6.12 4.61 -5.06
C ILE A 329 -6.45 3.14 -5.28
N ALA A 330 -7.55 2.64 -4.70
CA ALA A 330 -7.99 1.27 -4.85
C ALA A 330 -8.29 0.91 -6.31
N ASN A 331 -8.90 1.83 -7.07
CA ASN A 331 -9.15 1.66 -8.50
C ASN A 331 -7.84 1.47 -9.28
N LEU A 332 -6.87 2.36 -9.10
CA LEU A 332 -5.60 2.31 -9.82
C LEU A 332 -4.77 1.07 -9.48
N VAL A 333 -4.81 0.60 -8.23
CA VAL A 333 -4.13 -0.64 -7.81
C VAL A 333 -4.83 -1.88 -8.39
N THR A 334 -6.16 -1.93 -8.36
CA THR A 334 -6.92 -3.07 -8.89
C THR A 334 -6.93 -3.14 -10.43
N GLU A 335 -6.75 -2.03 -11.15
CA GLU A 335 -6.50 -2.05 -12.60
C GLU A 335 -5.05 -2.41 -12.97
N HIS A 336 -4.19 -2.60 -11.97
CA HIS A 336 -2.73 -2.71 -12.10
C HIS A 336 -2.10 -1.49 -12.82
N ILE A 337 -2.72 -0.32 -12.74
CA ILE A 337 -2.08 0.94 -13.19
C ILE A 337 -0.96 1.31 -12.21
N ALA A 338 -1.26 1.17 -10.91
CA ALA A 338 -0.32 1.24 -9.81
C ALA A 338 -0.08 -0.16 -9.23
N GLY A 339 1.12 -0.40 -8.68
CA GLY A 339 1.42 -1.66 -8.01
C GLY A 339 1.12 -1.63 -6.50
N VAL A 340 1.51 -0.53 -5.85
CA VAL A 340 1.31 -0.28 -4.43
C VAL A 340 0.52 1.01 -4.24
N GLY A 341 -0.51 0.96 -3.38
CA GLY A 341 -1.28 2.12 -2.95
C GLY A 341 -1.20 2.33 -1.44
N SER A 342 -0.68 3.47 -1.01
CA SER A 342 -0.63 3.88 0.41
C SER A 342 -1.82 4.78 0.75
N ILE A 343 -2.58 4.44 1.79
CA ILE A 343 -3.75 5.18 2.24
C ILE A 343 -3.53 5.60 3.69
N VAL A 344 -3.49 6.90 3.95
CA VAL A 344 -3.46 7.45 5.30
C VAL A 344 -4.90 7.74 5.74
N VAL A 345 -5.38 6.99 6.73
CA VAL A 345 -6.72 7.23 7.30
C VAL A 345 -6.69 8.48 8.16
N GLY A 346 -5.69 8.58 9.05
CA GLY A 346 -5.44 9.76 9.87
C GLY A 346 -6.45 9.96 11.01
N GLY A 347 -5.97 10.57 12.09
CA GLY A 347 -6.77 10.80 13.28
C GLY A 347 -7.00 9.54 14.11
N CYS A 348 -6.17 8.51 13.92
CA CYS A 348 -6.15 7.28 14.73
C CYS A 348 -5.32 7.43 16.01
N ASP A 349 -5.00 8.65 16.44
CA ASP A 349 -4.34 8.90 17.72
C ASP A 349 -5.35 8.68 18.87
N TYR A 350 -5.17 7.58 19.61
CA TYR A 350 -6.09 7.15 20.66
C TYR A 350 -5.85 7.88 21.98
N HIS A 351 -4.88 8.80 22.07
CA HIS A 351 -4.58 9.59 23.28
C HIS A 351 -5.62 10.68 23.60
N THR A 352 -6.90 10.35 23.43
CA THR A 352 -8.03 11.24 23.71
C THR A 352 -8.65 10.99 25.09
N GLY A 353 -8.13 10.01 25.84
CA GLY A 353 -8.65 9.59 27.14
C GLY A 353 -10.00 8.86 27.06
N ASN A 354 -10.42 8.44 25.87
CA ASN A 354 -11.64 7.68 25.63
C ASN A 354 -11.42 6.60 24.56
N SER A 355 -12.26 5.57 24.55
CA SER A 355 -12.21 4.54 23.51
C SER A 355 -13.11 4.86 22.30
N SER A 356 -14.11 5.73 22.47
CA SER A 356 -15.06 6.13 21.42
C SER A 356 -14.40 6.70 20.16
N THR A 357 -13.43 7.60 20.33
CA THR A 357 -12.71 8.19 19.18
C THR A 357 -12.01 7.11 18.35
N GLY A 358 -11.30 6.21 19.03
CA GLY A 358 -10.59 5.12 18.37
C GLY A 358 -11.53 4.12 17.70
N ASN A 359 -12.63 3.75 18.37
CA ASN A 359 -13.59 2.81 17.82
C ASN A 359 -14.30 3.35 16.55
N MET A 360 -14.58 4.66 16.48
CA MET A 360 -15.09 5.28 15.26
C MET A 360 -14.07 5.24 14.11
N LYS A 361 -12.78 5.40 14.42
CA LYS A 361 -11.68 5.31 13.44
C LYS A 361 -11.44 3.89 12.98
N ASP A 362 -11.53 2.92 13.87
CA ASP A 362 -11.54 1.49 13.54
C ASP A 362 -12.68 1.15 12.57
N GLN A 363 -13.89 1.67 12.82
CA GLN A 363 -15.03 1.50 11.93
C GLN A 363 -14.79 2.13 10.55
N GLU A 364 -14.17 3.30 10.51
CA GLU A 364 -13.78 3.97 9.26
C GLU A 364 -12.75 3.13 8.47
N ILE A 365 -11.71 2.61 9.13
CA ILE A 365 -10.71 1.70 8.52
C ILE A 365 -11.41 0.45 7.97
N GLY A 366 -12.24 -0.22 8.78
CA GLY A 366 -12.96 -1.42 8.38
C GLY A 366 -13.85 -1.19 7.16
N ARG A 367 -14.54 -0.05 7.11
CA ARG A 367 -15.37 0.33 5.96
C ARG A 367 -14.52 0.51 4.70
N TYR A 368 -13.37 1.17 4.79
CA TYR A 368 -12.47 1.34 3.64
C TYR A 368 -11.89 0.01 3.14
N VAL A 369 -11.46 -0.86 4.05
CA VAL A 369 -10.99 -2.21 3.71
C VAL A 369 -12.10 -2.99 2.99
N GLY A 370 -13.32 -2.98 3.54
CA GLY A 370 -14.48 -3.62 2.92
C GLY A 370 -14.80 -3.09 1.52
N LYS A 371 -14.75 -1.76 1.32
CA LYS A 371 -14.98 -1.13 0.01
C LYS A 371 -13.91 -1.50 -1.01
N CYS A 372 -12.64 -1.59 -0.59
CA CYS A 372 -11.54 -2.03 -1.46
C CYS A 372 -11.70 -3.49 -1.89
N ILE A 373 -12.08 -4.37 -0.97
CA ILE A 373 -12.37 -5.78 -1.27
C ILE A 373 -13.57 -5.90 -2.21
N LYS A 374 -14.66 -5.17 -1.96
CA LYS A 374 -15.84 -5.16 -2.85
C LYS A 374 -15.48 -4.70 -4.27
N LEU A 375 -14.63 -3.68 -4.40
CA LEU A 375 -14.14 -3.22 -5.71
C LEU A 375 -13.24 -4.25 -6.40
N ALA A 376 -12.34 -4.90 -5.66
CA ALA A 376 -11.49 -5.96 -6.18
C ALA A 376 -12.33 -7.15 -6.68
N ALA A 377 -13.37 -7.53 -5.94
CA ALA A 377 -14.33 -8.55 -6.34
C ALA A 377 -15.07 -8.19 -7.63
N ALA A 378 -15.57 -6.95 -7.75
CA ALA A 378 -16.25 -6.47 -8.96
C ALA A 378 -15.34 -6.45 -10.21
N LYS A 379 -14.02 -6.49 -10.01
CA LYS A 379 -12.99 -6.52 -11.06
C LYS A 379 -12.33 -7.88 -11.27
N GLY A 380 -12.71 -8.88 -10.47
CA GLY A 380 -12.12 -10.20 -10.51
C GLY A 380 -10.63 -10.23 -10.13
N GLN A 381 -10.21 -9.38 -9.20
CA GLN A 381 -8.80 -9.22 -8.81
C GLN A 381 -8.56 -9.70 -7.38
N ASN A 382 -7.45 -10.42 -7.18
CA ASN A 382 -6.93 -10.68 -5.84
C ASN A 382 -6.36 -9.41 -5.23
N LEU A 383 -6.34 -9.32 -3.90
CA LEU A 383 -5.85 -8.14 -3.19
C LEU A 383 -5.10 -8.54 -1.92
N PHE A 384 -3.96 -7.90 -1.67
CA PHE A 384 -3.24 -7.96 -0.41
C PHE A 384 -3.35 -6.61 0.30
N ILE A 385 -3.76 -6.63 1.56
CA ILE A 385 -3.96 -5.45 2.38
C ILE A 385 -3.09 -5.56 3.63
N HIS A 386 -2.28 -4.54 3.89
CA HIS A 386 -1.48 -4.41 5.10
C HIS A 386 -1.98 -3.23 5.93
N LEU A 387 -2.46 -3.49 7.15
CA LEU A 387 -2.84 -2.47 8.12
C LEU A 387 -1.72 -2.30 9.14
N TYR A 388 -1.33 -1.05 9.38
CA TYR A 388 -0.27 -0.69 10.31
C TYR A 388 -0.49 0.68 10.96
N THR A 389 0.21 0.90 12.07
CA THR A 389 0.20 2.15 12.84
C THR A 389 1.61 2.49 13.28
N ASP A 390 1.90 3.79 13.35
CA ASP A 390 3.14 4.39 13.84
C ASP A 390 3.46 4.13 15.32
N GLY A 391 2.53 3.56 16.09
CA GLY A 391 2.78 3.14 17.47
C GLY A 391 1.63 2.35 18.09
N GLY A 392 1.91 1.59 19.14
CA GLY A 392 0.87 0.95 19.95
C GLY A 392 0.41 1.84 21.10
N VAL A 393 -0.83 1.68 21.54
CA VAL A 393 -1.35 2.29 22.78
C VAL A 393 -1.80 1.23 23.78
N GLY A 394 -1.71 1.56 25.07
CA GLY A 394 -2.18 0.74 26.18
C GLY A 394 -3.50 1.23 26.76
N GLY A 395 -4.40 0.30 27.06
CA GLY A 395 -5.61 0.57 27.84
C GLY A 395 -5.28 0.92 29.29
N ASP A 396 -6.20 1.65 29.94
CA ASP A 396 -6.14 1.98 31.36
C ASP A 396 -6.06 0.71 32.21
N ASN A 397 -4.96 0.53 32.94
CA ASN A 397 -4.78 -0.62 33.83
C ASN A 397 -5.83 -0.71 34.96
N ALA A 398 -6.48 0.41 35.31
CA ALA A 398 -7.62 0.39 36.24
C ALA A 398 -8.90 -0.19 35.61
N GLY A 399 -8.93 -0.35 34.28
CA GLY A 399 -10.05 -0.89 33.54
C GLY A 399 -11.22 0.08 33.36
N THR A 400 -10.97 1.40 33.44
CA THR A 400 -12.01 2.42 33.26
C THR A 400 -12.61 2.33 31.86
N THR A 401 -13.93 2.17 31.76
CA THR A 401 -14.64 1.98 30.49
C THR A 401 -15.25 3.27 29.96
N ASP A 402 -15.41 3.34 28.64
CA ASP A 402 -16.25 4.31 27.94
C ASP A 402 -17.61 3.65 27.63
N ASP A 403 -18.59 3.90 28.49
CA ASP A 403 -19.94 3.32 28.37
C ASP A 403 -20.82 4.07 27.37
N THR A 404 -20.29 5.06 26.64
CA THR A 404 -21.03 5.68 25.55
C THR A 404 -21.28 4.67 24.42
N PRO A 405 -22.33 4.85 23.60
CA PRO A 405 -22.57 3.96 22.46
C PRO A 405 -21.37 3.87 21.50
N ALA A 406 -20.60 4.96 21.35
CA ALA A 406 -19.41 4.98 20.52
C ALA A 406 -18.21 4.28 21.17
N GLY A 407 -18.08 4.35 22.50
CA GLY A 407 -17.05 3.65 23.28
C GLY A 407 -17.31 2.15 23.44
N ALA A 408 -18.57 1.72 23.28
CA ALA A 408 -18.98 0.32 23.30
C ALA A 408 -18.55 -0.45 24.56
N GLY A 409 -18.43 0.25 25.71
CA GLY A 409 -18.02 -0.33 26.98
C GLY A 409 -16.54 -0.72 27.04
N ARG A 410 -15.71 -0.27 26.10
CA ARG A 410 -14.27 -0.60 26.05
C ARG A 410 -13.46 0.20 27.04
N VAL A 411 -12.31 -0.35 27.42
CA VAL A 411 -11.34 0.34 28.28
C VAL A 411 -10.79 1.57 27.56
N ASN A 412 -10.66 2.69 28.29
CA ASN A 412 -10.07 3.92 27.81
C ASN A 412 -8.58 3.75 27.49
N TRP A 413 -8.09 4.48 26.49
CA TRP A 413 -6.66 4.52 26.15
C TRP A 413 -5.96 5.61 26.95
N VAL A 414 -4.82 5.30 27.57
CA VAL A 414 -4.16 6.20 28.54
C VAL A 414 -2.70 6.53 28.21
N GLY A 415 -2.07 5.82 27.29
CA GLY A 415 -0.70 6.15 26.90
C GLY A 415 -0.07 5.18 25.90
N ASP A 416 1.09 5.59 25.42
CA ASP A 416 1.93 4.85 24.49
C ASP A 416 2.35 3.49 25.06
N ASN A 417 2.30 2.48 24.20
CA ASN A 417 2.82 1.17 24.52
C ASN A 417 3.19 0.40 23.26
N GLY A 418 4.47 0.43 22.87
CA GLY A 418 4.95 -0.33 21.73
C GLY A 418 4.73 -1.85 21.81
N THR A 419 4.54 -2.41 23.03
CA THR A 419 4.34 -3.85 23.24
C THR A 419 2.90 -4.32 23.04
N THR A 420 1.95 -3.42 22.79
CA THR A 420 0.57 -3.78 22.41
C THR A 420 0.36 -3.76 20.89
N SER A 421 1.38 -3.38 20.11
CA SER A 421 1.29 -3.25 18.67
C SER A 421 1.18 -4.59 17.95
N THR A 422 0.49 -4.62 16.82
CA THR A 422 0.50 -5.75 15.89
C THR A 422 0.31 -5.25 14.47
N GLN A 423 0.90 -5.95 13.51
CA GLN A 423 0.57 -5.74 12.10
C GLN A 423 -0.58 -6.66 11.73
N VAL A 424 -1.47 -6.22 10.83
CA VAL A 424 -2.55 -7.04 10.30
C VAL A 424 -2.40 -7.16 8.79
N CYS A 425 -2.34 -8.38 8.28
CA CYS A 425 -2.40 -8.65 6.85
C CYS A 425 -3.73 -9.31 6.52
N ILE A 426 -4.47 -8.75 5.58
CA ILE A 426 -5.75 -9.26 5.07
C ILE A 426 -5.56 -9.57 3.59
N VAL A 427 -6.06 -10.72 3.15
CA VAL A 427 -6.06 -11.12 1.75
C VAL A 427 -7.48 -11.32 1.26
N TYR A 428 -7.73 -10.95 0.01
CA TYR A 428 -8.93 -11.34 -0.73
C TYR A 428 -8.51 -12.17 -1.93
N LYS A 429 -9.15 -13.34 -2.09
CA LYS A 429 -8.99 -14.20 -3.27
C LYS A 429 -10.29 -14.21 -4.05
N HIS A 430 -10.23 -13.82 -5.32
CA HIS A 430 -11.37 -13.88 -6.21
C HIS A 430 -11.84 -15.33 -6.42
N ASP A 431 -13.15 -15.53 -6.54
CA ASP A 431 -13.81 -16.84 -6.69
C ASP A 431 -13.39 -17.89 -5.65
N HIS A 432 -13.09 -17.44 -4.43
CA HIS A 432 -12.77 -18.31 -3.30
C HIS A 432 -13.90 -18.35 -2.29
N ASN A 433 -14.09 -19.52 -1.67
CA ASN A 433 -14.97 -19.70 -0.54
C ASN A 433 -14.26 -20.61 0.48
N ARG A 434 -13.83 -20.07 1.62
CA ARG A 434 -13.09 -20.82 2.66
C ARG A 434 -13.84 -22.05 3.15
N SER A 435 -15.17 -21.98 3.29
CA SER A 435 -16.00 -23.13 3.70
C SER A 435 -15.99 -24.29 2.69
N VAL A 436 -15.71 -24.01 1.41
CA VAL A 436 -15.63 -25.03 0.34
C VAL A 436 -14.19 -25.41 0.01
N ASN A 437 -13.30 -24.42 -0.10
CA ASN A 437 -11.94 -24.58 -0.59
C ASN A 437 -10.90 -24.73 0.55
N GLY A 438 -11.33 -24.56 1.80
CA GLY A 438 -10.45 -24.48 2.97
C GLY A 438 -9.82 -23.10 3.16
N PRO A 439 -9.14 -22.88 4.31
CA PRO A 439 -8.53 -21.58 4.63
C PRO A 439 -7.37 -21.24 3.70
N LEU A 440 -7.09 -19.94 3.53
CA LEU A 440 -5.93 -19.44 2.78
C LEU A 440 -4.62 -19.48 3.61
N ILE A 441 -4.62 -20.25 4.69
CA ILE A 441 -3.49 -20.48 5.58
C ILE A 441 -2.88 -21.86 5.30
N LEU A 442 -1.55 -21.96 5.31
CA LEU A 442 -0.81 -23.20 5.13
C LEU A 442 -1.21 -24.23 6.20
N PRO A 443 -1.19 -25.54 5.88
CA PRO A 443 -1.46 -26.58 6.86
C PRO A 443 -0.51 -26.50 8.06
N ASN A 444 -1.03 -26.79 9.26
CA ASN A 444 -0.27 -26.74 10.53
C ASN A 444 0.33 -25.36 10.87
N LYS A 445 -0.21 -24.29 10.27
CA LYS A 445 0.10 -22.90 10.63
C LYS A 445 -1.15 -22.23 11.20
N THR A 446 -0.94 -21.30 12.12
CA THR A 446 -2.00 -20.50 12.74
C THR A 446 -2.13 -19.14 12.06
N ARG A 447 -3.07 -18.31 12.48
CA ARG A 447 -3.22 -16.93 11.95
C ARG A 447 -2.38 -15.90 12.69
N GLN A 448 -1.62 -16.31 13.69
CA GLN A 448 -0.79 -15.42 14.48
C GLN A 448 0.68 -15.83 14.35
N VAL A 449 1.55 -14.83 14.30
CA VAL A 449 3.01 -15.00 14.33
C VAL A 449 3.53 -14.33 15.59
N GLY A 450 4.24 -15.07 16.43
CA GLY A 450 4.53 -14.66 17.80
C GLY A 450 3.31 -14.76 18.71
N HIS A 451 3.45 -14.38 19.97
CA HIS A 451 2.32 -14.37 20.91
C HIS A 451 2.44 -13.29 21.97
N PHE A 452 1.30 -12.95 22.57
CA PHE A 452 1.24 -12.05 23.70
C PHE A 452 1.50 -12.81 25.00
N ARG A 453 1.78 -12.09 26.08
CA ARG A 453 1.83 -12.61 27.45
C ARG A 453 0.50 -12.31 28.12
N GLN A 454 0.16 -13.11 29.12
CA GLN A 454 -0.89 -12.73 30.07
C GLN A 454 -0.57 -11.33 30.63
N GLY A 455 -1.59 -10.47 30.70
CA GLY A 455 -1.45 -9.04 30.99
C GLY A 455 -1.35 -8.10 29.78
N GLY A 456 -1.33 -8.62 28.54
CA GLY A 456 -1.62 -7.83 27.34
C GLY A 456 -0.42 -7.22 26.60
N GLY A 457 0.81 -7.67 26.85
CA GLY A 457 2.00 -7.24 26.09
C GLY A 457 2.65 -8.38 25.30
N ILE A 458 3.32 -8.09 24.18
CA ILE A 458 4.00 -9.10 23.35
C ILE A 458 5.08 -9.87 24.12
N ASN A 459 5.17 -11.17 23.88
CA ASN A 459 6.35 -11.94 24.25
C ASN A 459 7.49 -11.68 23.27
N LEU A 460 8.46 -10.85 23.68
CA LEU A 460 9.56 -10.37 22.84
C LEU A 460 10.52 -11.46 22.33
N THR A 461 10.41 -12.70 22.81
CA THR A 461 11.21 -13.85 22.34
C THR A 461 10.37 -14.89 21.60
N SER A 462 9.10 -14.59 21.30
CA SER A 462 8.17 -15.54 20.68
C SER A 462 8.50 -15.83 19.21
N SER A 463 9.12 -14.89 18.52
CA SER A 463 9.56 -15.02 17.13
C SER A 463 10.75 -14.09 16.87
N SER A 464 11.43 -14.26 15.74
CA SER A 464 12.49 -13.35 15.30
C SER A 464 12.01 -11.91 15.05
N VAL A 465 10.72 -11.71 14.83
CA VAL A 465 10.12 -10.39 14.56
C VAL A 465 9.53 -9.72 15.80
N ALA A 466 9.32 -10.47 16.89
CA ALA A 466 8.63 -10.00 18.09
C ALA A 466 9.29 -8.77 18.74
N ASN A 467 10.61 -8.64 18.63
CA ASN A 467 11.39 -7.53 19.20
C ASN A 467 12.23 -6.79 18.16
N SER A 468 11.84 -6.82 16.89
CA SER A 468 12.61 -6.19 15.82
C SER A 468 11.73 -5.66 14.71
N VAL A 469 11.56 -4.34 14.69
CA VAL A 469 10.85 -3.63 13.60
C VAL A 469 11.49 -3.91 12.24
N ASP A 470 12.82 -4.03 12.19
CA ASP A 470 13.56 -4.40 10.97
C ASP A 470 13.25 -5.82 10.47
N GLN A 471 12.80 -6.73 11.32
CA GLN A 471 12.43 -8.08 10.88
C GLN A 471 10.93 -8.17 10.57
N MET A 472 10.09 -7.28 11.11
CA MET A 472 8.64 -7.26 10.86
C MET A 472 8.29 -7.10 9.39
N TRP A 473 9.00 -6.23 8.65
CA TRP A 473 8.74 -6.07 7.22
C TRP A 473 9.02 -7.36 6.44
N LYS A 474 10.01 -8.15 6.88
CA LYS A 474 10.33 -9.44 6.24
C LYS A 474 9.17 -10.41 6.39
N ALA A 475 8.54 -10.48 7.57
CA ALA A 475 7.36 -11.33 7.77
C ALA A 475 6.18 -10.93 6.86
N VAL A 476 5.92 -9.63 6.68
CA VAL A 476 4.88 -9.15 5.75
C VAL A 476 5.21 -9.55 4.32
N ILE A 477 6.45 -9.33 3.88
CA ILE A 477 6.87 -9.58 2.50
C ILE A 477 6.99 -11.07 2.17
N LEU A 478 7.43 -11.91 3.12
CA LEU A 478 7.41 -13.36 2.97
C LEU A 478 5.99 -13.88 2.69
N ASN A 479 5.00 -13.33 3.40
CA ASN A 479 3.59 -13.66 3.20
C ASN A 479 3.01 -13.09 1.89
N TYR A 480 3.44 -11.89 1.48
CA TYR A 480 3.08 -11.36 0.16
C TYR A 480 3.65 -12.19 -0.99
N LEU A 481 4.92 -12.62 -0.90
CA LEU A 481 5.54 -13.53 -1.86
C LEU A 481 4.81 -14.89 -1.91
N ALA A 482 4.40 -15.42 -0.75
CA ALA A 482 3.62 -16.66 -0.67
C ALA A 482 2.31 -16.56 -1.46
N CYS A 483 1.58 -15.44 -1.34
CA CYS A 483 0.36 -15.20 -2.10
C CYS A 483 0.56 -15.20 -3.62
N MET A 484 1.77 -14.87 -4.09
CA MET A 484 2.13 -14.83 -5.52
C MET A 484 2.88 -16.09 -6.00
N SER A 485 3.07 -17.09 -5.14
CA SER A 485 3.69 -18.35 -5.57
C SER A 485 2.78 -19.11 -6.53
N THR A 486 3.31 -19.81 -7.52
CA THR A 486 2.52 -20.71 -8.37
C THR A 486 2.42 -22.12 -7.79
N GLU A 487 3.05 -22.34 -6.64
CA GLU A 487 3.17 -23.66 -6.02
C GLU A 487 1.98 -23.93 -5.08
N LYS A 488 1.44 -25.14 -5.15
CA LYS A 488 0.36 -25.62 -4.25
C LYS A 488 0.87 -26.41 -3.07
N ASP A 489 1.97 -27.13 -3.25
CA ASP A 489 2.57 -27.92 -2.18
C ASP A 489 3.18 -26.99 -1.13
N PRO A 490 2.84 -27.14 0.17
CA PRO A 490 3.33 -26.24 1.22
C PRO A 490 4.85 -26.16 1.31
N ALA A 491 5.57 -27.28 1.15
CA ALA A 491 7.02 -27.29 1.29
C ALA A 491 7.69 -26.65 0.06
N VAL A 492 7.17 -26.93 -1.14
CA VAL A 492 7.66 -26.32 -2.37
C VAL A 492 7.37 -24.81 -2.39
N LEU A 493 6.19 -24.38 -1.93
CA LEU A 493 5.85 -22.96 -1.78
C LEU A 493 6.82 -22.23 -0.86
N VAL A 494 7.15 -22.81 0.31
CA VAL A 494 8.09 -22.20 1.26
C VAL A 494 9.50 -22.06 0.63
N ASP A 495 9.95 -23.06 -0.13
CA ASP A 495 11.23 -22.98 -0.85
C ASP A 495 11.21 -21.96 -2.00
N ASP A 496 10.11 -21.86 -2.74
CA ASP A 496 9.90 -20.82 -3.76
C ASP A 496 9.95 -19.42 -3.15
N VAL A 497 9.25 -19.20 -2.02
CA VAL A 497 9.28 -17.93 -1.29
C VAL A 497 10.70 -17.59 -0.84
N LYS A 498 11.45 -18.56 -0.29
CA LYS A 498 12.85 -18.37 0.10
C LYS A 498 13.71 -17.93 -1.08
N LYS A 499 13.63 -18.64 -2.21
CA LYS A 499 14.38 -18.32 -3.43
C LYS A 499 14.03 -16.92 -3.95
N LYS A 500 12.74 -16.59 -4.05
CA LYS A 500 12.27 -15.27 -4.49
C LYS A 500 12.73 -14.17 -3.56
N PHE A 501 12.64 -14.36 -2.24
CA PHE A 501 13.10 -13.38 -1.27
C PHE A 501 14.60 -13.11 -1.42
N MET A 502 15.42 -14.16 -1.52
CA MET A 502 16.88 -14.02 -1.65
C MET A 502 17.32 -13.42 -2.99
N ALA A 503 16.61 -13.73 -4.07
CA ALA A 503 16.84 -13.08 -5.36
C ALA A 503 16.45 -11.59 -5.32
N THR A 504 15.37 -11.25 -4.61
CA THR A 504 14.85 -9.89 -4.52
C THR A 504 15.68 -9.01 -3.57
N PHE A 505 16.19 -9.59 -2.48
CA PHE A 505 16.92 -8.89 -1.42
C PHE A 505 18.26 -9.58 -1.11
N PRO A 506 19.23 -9.55 -2.04
CA PRO A 506 20.50 -10.29 -1.88
C PRO A 506 21.40 -9.77 -0.75
N ALA A 507 21.20 -8.53 -0.31
CA ALA A 507 21.92 -7.93 0.81
C ALA A 507 21.26 -8.20 2.17
N GLU A 508 20.03 -8.74 2.17
CA GLU A 508 19.30 -9.05 3.39
C GLU A 508 19.57 -10.49 3.80
N THR A 509 19.52 -10.74 5.10
CA THR A 509 19.51 -12.11 5.64
C THR A 509 18.08 -12.46 6.04
N LEU A 510 17.67 -13.68 5.70
CA LEU A 510 16.40 -14.25 6.15
C LEU A 510 16.43 -14.47 7.67
N PRO A 511 15.32 -14.23 8.38
CA PRO A 511 15.20 -14.62 9.77
C PRO A 511 15.46 -16.13 9.94
N ASN A 512 16.10 -16.53 11.04
CA ASN A 512 16.43 -17.95 11.29
C ASN A 512 15.19 -18.86 11.34
N ASP A 513 14.03 -18.30 11.65
CA ASP A 513 12.73 -18.95 11.73
C ASP A 513 11.81 -18.58 10.54
N PHE A 514 12.33 -18.14 9.39
CA PHE A 514 11.50 -17.64 8.27
C PHE A 514 10.39 -18.60 7.82
N GLU A 515 10.62 -19.91 7.86
CA GLU A 515 9.61 -20.94 7.53
C GLU A 515 8.43 -20.92 8.52
N LYS A 516 8.68 -20.47 9.75
CA LYS A 516 7.67 -20.18 10.77
C LYS A 516 7.16 -18.75 10.70
N LEU A 517 7.53 -17.92 9.73
CA LEU A 517 6.87 -16.62 9.50
C LEU A 517 5.90 -16.69 8.32
N ILE A 518 6.12 -17.61 7.38
CA ILE A 518 5.22 -17.84 6.24
C ILE A 518 3.95 -18.52 6.73
N ARG A 519 2.79 -17.93 6.41
CA ARG A 519 1.46 -18.38 6.83
C ARG A 519 0.51 -18.56 5.67
N PHE A 520 0.48 -17.64 4.70
CA PHE A 520 -0.47 -17.72 3.59
C PHE A 520 -0.13 -18.83 2.59
N LYS A 521 -1.19 -19.38 1.99
CA LYS A 521 -1.14 -20.14 0.74
C LYS A 521 -1.02 -19.19 -0.46
N SER A 522 -0.74 -19.77 -1.62
CA SER A 522 -0.86 -19.05 -2.89
C SER A 522 -2.30 -18.61 -3.16
N LEU A 523 -2.44 -17.40 -3.69
CA LEU A 523 -3.70 -16.87 -4.22
C LEU A 523 -3.80 -17.03 -5.75
N VAL A 524 -2.75 -17.50 -6.41
CA VAL A 524 -2.65 -17.59 -7.89
C VAL A 524 -2.41 -19.01 -8.42
N ALA A 525 -2.15 -19.99 -7.54
CA ALA A 525 -1.91 -21.38 -7.91
C ALA A 525 -3.20 -22.16 -8.21
#